data_AF-A0A1M5MRC2-F1
#
_entry.id   AF-A0A1M5MRC2-F1
#
_cell.length_a   1.000
_cell.length_b   1.000
_cell.length_c   1.000
_cell.angle_alpha   90.00
_cell.angle_beta   90.00
_cell.angle_gamma   90.00
#
_symmetry.space_group_name_H-M   'P 1'
#
loop_
_entity.id
_entity.type
_entity.pdbx_description
1 polymer ?
#
loop_
_entity_poly.entity_id
_entity_poly.type
_entity_poly.pdbx_seq_one_letter_code
_entity_poly.pdbx_strand_id
1 'polypeptide(L)'
;MNVTDQRAVEAFPELGHLIALRNLGWRFLPPLVRNGVPVEVDGFWEWPGGWCDVIRVRDSSEALGLRMTGGRRPGVVWEYEGGMVDVVAALVSLPPPGERLAPRLVTAAAPRLWTPAEPLLQ
;
A
#
# COMPACT_ATOMS: atom_id res chain seq x y z
N MET A 1 -2.39 4.80 -24.32
CA MET A 1 -3.42 5.61 -23.63
C MET A 1 -4.62 5.69 -24.55
N ASN A 2 -5.83 5.37 -24.06
CA ASN A 2 -7.03 5.42 -24.91
C ASN A 2 -7.68 6.83 -24.89
N VAL A 3 -8.67 7.08 -25.74
CA VAL A 3 -9.34 8.40 -25.84
C VAL A 3 -10.02 8.80 -24.54
N THR A 4 -10.56 7.84 -23.79
CA THR A 4 -11.18 8.10 -22.47
C THR A 4 -10.15 8.55 -21.45
N ASP A 5 -8.99 7.88 -21.38
CA ASP A 5 -7.88 8.26 -20.51
C ASP A 5 -7.40 9.67 -20.85
N GLN A 6 -7.25 9.99 -22.14
CA GLN A 6 -6.80 11.31 -22.57
C GLN A 6 -7.76 12.42 -22.14
N ARG A 7 -9.07 12.25 -22.36
CA ARG A 7 -10.09 13.21 -21.90
C ARG A 7 -10.10 13.36 -20.38
N ALA A 8 -9.88 12.27 -19.65
CA ALA A 8 -9.81 12.30 -18.19
C ALA A 8 -8.62 13.12 -17.71
N VAL A 9 -7.44 12.95 -18.32
CA VAL A 9 -6.23 13.73 -17.98
C VAL A 9 -6.36 15.20 -18.39
N GLU A 10 -7.00 15.49 -19.52
CA GLU A 10 -7.28 16.88 -19.92
C GLU A 10 -8.17 17.60 -18.90
N ALA A 11 -9.13 16.90 -18.29
CA ALA A 11 -10.00 17.45 -17.25
C ALA A 11 -9.36 17.45 -15.84
N PHE A 12 -8.59 16.41 -15.53
CA PHE A 12 -7.98 16.15 -14.22
C PHE A 12 -6.54 15.62 -14.42
N PRO A 13 -5.55 16.51 -14.59
CA PRO A 13 -4.18 16.12 -14.91
C PRO A 13 -3.56 15.11 -13.94
N GLU A 14 -3.94 15.18 -12.67
CA GLU A 14 -3.47 14.29 -11.61
C GLU A 14 -3.80 12.81 -11.87
N LEU A 15 -4.88 12.50 -12.60
CA LEU A 15 -5.25 11.13 -12.98
C LEU A 15 -4.20 10.46 -13.87
N GLY A 16 -3.32 11.25 -14.49
CA GLY A 16 -2.16 10.74 -15.23
C GLY A 16 -1.27 9.84 -14.37
N HIS A 17 -1.18 10.09 -13.06
CA HIS A 17 -0.38 9.28 -12.14
C HIS A 17 -0.99 7.89 -11.92
N LEU A 18 -2.31 7.79 -11.77
CA LEU A 18 -3.01 6.50 -11.65
C LEU A 18 -2.98 5.70 -12.97
N ILE A 19 -3.09 6.39 -14.11
CA ILE A 19 -2.92 5.77 -15.42
C ILE A 19 -1.48 5.24 -15.58
N ALA A 20 -0.47 5.97 -15.11
CA ALA A 20 0.91 5.50 -15.11
C ALA A 20 1.08 4.23 -14.27
N LEU A 21 0.52 4.20 -13.05
CA LEU A 21 0.51 2.98 -12.24
C LEU A 21 -0.15 1.81 -12.96
N ARG A 22 -1.34 2.02 -13.53
CA ARG A 22 -2.07 0.99 -14.30
C ARG A 22 -1.21 0.45 -15.45
N ASN A 23 -0.49 1.33 -16.16
CA ASN A 23 0.37 0.94 -17.28
C ASN A 23 1.62 0.18 -16.82
N LEU A 24 2.09 0.40 -15.59
CA LEU A 24 3.17 -0.40 -14.99
C LEU A 24 2.68 -1.83 -14.70
N GLY A 25 1.37 -2.04 -14.49
CA GLY A 25 0.80 -3.34 -14.11
C GLY A 25 -0.01 -3.33 -12.80
N TRP A 26 -0.21 -2.15 -12.19
CA TRP A 26 -1.12 -2.03 -11.04
C TRP A 26 -2.55 -2.38 -11.46
N ARG A 27 -3.27 -3.05 -10.56
CA ARG A 27 -4.69 -3.34 -10.73
C ARG A 27 -5.51 -2.42 -9.86
N PHE A 28 -6.59 -1.88 -10.40
CA PHE A 28 -7.54 -1.07 -9.65
C PHE A 28 -8.86 -1.83 -9.50
N LEU A 29 -9.42 -1.80 -8.31
CA LEU A 29 -10.74 -2.33 -8.02
C LEU A 29 -11.82 -1.35 -8.54
N PRO A 30 -13.05 -1.83 -8.78
CA PRO A 30 -14.17 -0.93 -9.01
C PRO A 30 -14.29 0.09 -7.86
N PRO A 31 -14.58 1.37 -8.16
CA PRO A 31 -14.68 2.38 -7.11
C PRO A 31 -15.80 2.05 -6.14
N LEU A 32 -15.59 2.37 -4.86
CA LEU A 32 -16.66 2.37 -3.87
C LEU A 32 -17.62 3.51 -4.21
N VAL A 33 -18.89 3.18 -4.38
CA VAL A 33 -19.94 4.15 -4.70
C VAL A 33 -20.84 4.34 -3.49
N ARG A 34 -21.09 5.59 -3.10
CA ARG A 34 -22.08 5.98 -2.09
C ARG A 34 -23.06 6.97 -2.71
N ASN A 35 -24.35 6.70 -2.60
CA ASN A 35 -25.41 7.54 -3.18
C ASN A 35 -25.23 7.85 -4.67
N GLY A 36 -24.74 6.87 -5.45
CA GLY A 36 -24.49 7.03 -6.89
C GLY A 36 -23.21 7.80 -7.25
N VAL A 37 -22.43 8.23 -6.25
CA VAL A 37 -21.18 8.97 -6.45
C VAL A 37 -19.98 8.10 -6.04
N PRO A 38 -18.94 7.97 -6.88
CA PRO A 38 -17.67 7.36 -6.48
C PRO A 38 -17.03 8.15 -5.33
N VAL A 39 -16.65 7.48 -4.25
CA VAL A 39 -16.04 8.11 -3.06
C VAL A 39 -14.67 7.58 -2.71
N GLU A 40 -14.29 6.43 -3.29
CA GLU A 40 -13.00 5.79 -3.01
C GLU A 40 -12.64 4.88 -4.18
N VAL A 41 -11.35 4.80 -4.52
CA VAL A 41 -10.81 3.80 -5.42
C VAL A 41 -9.58 3.18 -4.80
N ASP A 42 -9.56 1.85 -4.76
CA ASP A 42 -8.42 1.06 -4.28
C ASP A 42 -7.66 0.47 -5.46
N GLY A 43 -6.34 0.51 -5.40
CA GLY A 43 -5.43 -0.10 -6.34
C GLY A 43 -4.35 -0.91 -5.62
N PHE A 44 -3.80 -1.90 -6.30
CA PHE A 44 -2.79 -2.77 -5.73
C PHE A 44 -1.82 -3.34 -6.76
N TRP A 45 -0.63 -3.67 -6.28
CA TRP A 45 0.40 -4.39 -6.99
C TRP A 45 0.85 -5.60 -6.20
N GLU A 46 0.76 -6.79 -6.81
CA GLU A 46 1.25 -8.02 -6.20
C GLU A 46 2.67 -8.30 -6.67
N TRP A 47 3.57 -8.45 -5.70
CA TRP A 47 4.93 -8.88 -5.94
C TRP A 47 5.05 -10.41 -5.86
N PRO A 48 6.05 -11.01 -6.54
CA PRO A 48 6.42 -12.39 -6.28
C PRO A 48 6.68 -12.64 -4.78
N GLY A 49 6.21 -13.78 -4.26
CA GLY A 49 6.33 -14.10 -2.83
C GLY A 49 5.21 -13.51 -1.95
N GLY A 50 4.16 -12.92 -2.55
CA GLY A 50 2.93 -12.56 -1.88
C GLY A 50 2.95 -11.21 -1.15
N TRP A 51 4.00 -10.41 -1.34
CA TRP A 51 4.00 -9.02 -0.90
C TRP A 51 3.03 -8.21 -1.75
N CYS A 52 2.45 -7.17 -1.16
CA CYS A 52 1.46 -6.35 -1.82
C CYS A 52 1.69 -4.87 -1.52
N ASP A 53 1.66 -4.05 -2.55
CA ASP A 53 1.54 -2.61 -2.40
C ASP A 53 0.10 -2.21 -2.67
N VAL A 54 -0.43 -1.29 -1.88
CA VAL A 54 -1.82 -0.85 -1.94
C VAL A 54 -1.84 0.67 -1.98
N ILE A 55 -2.74 1.22 -2.79
CA ILE A 55 -3.11 2.62 -2.76
C ILE A 55 -4.63 2.73 -2.61
N ARG A 56 -5.08 3.55 -1.68
CA ARG A 56 -6.47 4.01 -1.57
C ARG A 56 -6.50 5.49 -1.92
N VAL A 57 -7.43 5.90 -2.76
CA VAL A 57 -7.64 7.31 -3.13
C VAL A 57 -9.09 7.66 -2.88
N ARG A 58 -9.35 8.67 -2.04
CA ARG A 58 -10.69 9.26 -1.86
C ARG A 58 -10.87 10.48 -2.74
N ASP A 59 -9.84 11.32 -2.79
CA ASP A 59 -9.72 12.44 -3.71
C ASP A 59 -8.24 12.77 -3.96
N SER A 60 -7.95 13.87 -4.68
CA SER A 60 -6.58 14.25 -5.03
C SER A 60 -5.74 14.66 -3.82
N SER A 61 -6.36 15.07 -2.71
CA SER A 61 -5.72 15.51 -1.47
C SER A 61 -5.67 14.44 -0.38
N GLU A 62 -6.53 13.41 -0.48
CA GLU A 62 -6.64 12.33 0.51
C GLU A 62 -6.43 10.95 -0.12
N ALA A 63 -5.24 10.40 0.11
CA ALA A 63 -4.84 9.07 -0.29
C ALA A 63 -3.97 8.38 0.77
N LEU A 64 -3.96 7.05 0.73
CA LEU A 64 -3.19 6.19 1.63
C LEU A 64 -2.42 5.18 0.79
N GLY A 65 -1.11 5.10 0.99
CA GLY A 65 -0.24 4.07 0.42
C GLY A 65 0.24 3.11 1.49
N LEU A 66 0.26 1.81 1.18
CA LEU A 66 0.75 0.77 2.08
C LEU A 66 1.68 -0.18 1.33
N ARG A 67 2.67 -0.73 2.04
CA ARG A 67 3.33 -1.99 1.67
C ARG A 67 3.10 -3.03 2.75
N MET A 68 2.66 -4.21 2.33
CA MET A 68 2.30 -5.31 3.20
C MET A 68 3.13 -6.56 2.88
N THR A 69 3.53 -7.31 3.90
CA THR A 69 4.16 -8.62 3.74
C THR A 69 3.14 -9.66 3.29
N GLY A 70 3.59 -10.68 2.57
CA GLY A 70 2.79 -11.87 2.31
C GLY A 70 2.67 -12.82 3.52
N GLY A 71 1.94 -13.92 3.32
CA GLY A 71 1.83 -15.02 4.28
C GLY A 71 0.53 -15.07 5.07
N ARG A 72 0.44 -16.00 6.05
CA ARG A 72 -0.79 -16.29 6.81
C ARG A 72 -1.27 -15.11 7.67
N ARG A 73 -0.38 -14.18 8.01
CA ARG A 73 -0.66 -12.97 8.76
C ARG A 73 0.08 -11.80 8.08
N PRO A 74 -0.51 -11.19 7.04
CA PRO A 74 0.11 -10.04 6.38
C PRO A 74 0.27 -8.90 7.39
N GLY A 75 1.43 -8.25 7.39
CA GLY A 75 1.72 -7.09 8.22
C GLY A 75 2.10 -5.88 7.38
N VAL A 76 1.68 -4.70 7.81
CA VAL A 76 2.11 -3.42 7.19
C VAL A 76 3.56 -3.16 7.58
N VAL A 77 4.41 -2.93 6.59
CA VAL A 77 5.84 -2.60 6.80
C VAL A 77 6.18 -1.16 6.43
N TRP A 78 5.26 -0.50 5.73
CA TRP A 78 5.38 0.87 5.31
C TRP A 78 3.98 1.43 5.08
N GLU A 79 3.80 2.69 5.46
CA GLU A 79 2.57 3.45 5.36
C GLU A 79 2.91 4.90 5.05
N TYR A 80 2.13 5.53 4.18
CA TYR A 80 2.20 6.95 3.89
C TYR A 80 0.82 7.49 3.55
N GLU A 81 0.41 8.55 4.24
CA GLU A 81 -0.86 9.25 4.03
C GLU A 81 -0.58 10.67 3.53
N GLY A 82 -1.37 11.13 2.55
CA GLY A 82 -1.22 12.47 1.98
C GLY A 82 -1.97 12.62 0.66
N GLY A 83 -1.54 13.57 -0.17
CA GLY A 83 -2.10 13.76 -1.51
C GLY A 83 -1.83 12.57 -2.42
N MET A 84 -2.74 12.32 -3.37
CA MET A 84 -2.63 11.19 -4.31
C MET A 84 -1.29 11.16 -5.04
N VAL A 85 -0.81 12.33 -5.51
CA VAL A 85 0.46 12.42 -6.24
C VAL A 85 1.64 12.05 -5.35
N ASP A 86 1.65 12.53 -4.10
CA ASP A 86 2.72 12.25 -3.14
C ASP A 86 2.75 10.77 -2.76
N VAL A 87 1.58 10.18 -2.53
CA VAL A 87 1.43 8.75 -2.24
C VAL A 87 1.92 7.88 -3.40
N VAL A 88 1.54 8.22 -4.64
CA VAL A 88 2.02 7.52 -5.84
C VAL A 88 3.54 7.62 -5.94
N ALA A 89 4.10 8.83 -5.80
CA ALA A 89 5.54 9.06 -5.86
C ALA A 89 6.28 8.26 -4.78
N ALA A 90 5.75 8.25 -3.55
CA ALA A 90 6.31 7.51 -2.45
C ALA A 90 6.31 5.99 -2.71
N LEU A 91 5.20 5.43 -3.20
CA LEU A 91 5.07 4.00 -3.52
C LEU A 91 6.05 3.56 -4.62
N VAL A 92 6.13 4.30 -5.73
CA VAL A 92 7.03 3.92 -6.84
C VAL A 92 8.52 4.12 -6.51
N SER A 93 8.82 4.93 -5.48
CA SER A 93 10.19 5.12 -4.99
C SER A 93 10.68 3.97 -4.10
N LEU A 94 9.78 3.10 -3.65
CA LEU A 94 10.15 1.99 -2.78
C LEU A 94 10.95 0.94 -3.55
N PRO A 95 12.12 0.51 -3.03
CA PRO A 95 12.86 -0.62 -3.60
C PRO A 95 12.00 -1.90 -3.59
N PRO A 96 12.14 -2.81 -4.55
CA PRO A 96 11.47 -4.11 -4.54
C PRO A 96 11.62 -4.85 -3.19
N PRO A 97 10.60 -5.60 -2.73
CA PRO A 97 10.70 -6.41 -1.52
C PRO A 97 11.92 -7.34 -1.54
N GLY A 98 12.63 -7.42 -0.42
CA GLY A 98 13.84 -8.24 -0.27
C GLY A 98 15.14 -7.52 -0.62
N GLU A 99 15.09 -6.33 -1.23
CA GLU A 99 16.28 -5.51 -1.43
C GLU A 99 16.77 -4.86 -0.12
N ARG A 100 18.05 -4.51 -0.09
CA ARG A 100 18.74 -4.00 1.12
C ARG A 100 18.04 -2.80 1.78
N LEU A 101 17.42 -1.94 0.97
CA LEU A 101 16.76 -0.71 1.42
C LEU A 101 15.23 -0.81 1.42
N ALA A 102 14.67 -1.99 1.14
CA ALA A 102 13.24 -2.18 1.18
C ALA A 102 12.72 -2.10 2.63
N PRO A 103 11.56 -1.46 2.87
CA PRO A 103 10.90 -1.51 4.17
C PRO A 103 10.66 -2.96 4.61
N ARG A 104 10.95 -3.25 5.88
CA ARG A 104 10.81 -4.58 6.47
C ARG A 104 10.20 -4.48 7.85
N LEU A 105 9.41 -5.47 8.21
CA LEU A 105 8.92 -5.60 9.58
C LEU A 105 10.10 -5.91 10.49
N VAL A 106 10.36 -5.05 11.47
CA VAL A 106 11.31 -5.35 12.55
C VAL A 106 10.53 -6.04 13.66
N THR A 107 10.51 -7.38 13.65
CA THR A 107 9.97 -8.16 14.75
C THR A 107 11.06 -8.31 15.81
N ALA A 108 10.99 -7.53 16.89
CA ALA A 108 11.81 -7.77 18.07
C ALA A 108 11.25 -8.99 18.83
N ALA A 109 12.08 -10.01 19.03
CA ALA A 109 11.79 -11.04 20.02
C ALA A 109 12.21 -10.49 21.39
N ALA A 110 11.26 -10.36 22.32
CA ALA A 110 11.61 -10.03 23.69
C ALA A 110 12.49 -11.15 24.28
N PRO A 111 13.51 -10.83 25.10
CA PRO A 111 14.18 -11.86 25.90
C PRO A 111 13.11 -12.61 26.70
N ARG A 112 13.31 -13.92 26.92
CA ARG A 112 12.43 -14.66 27.84
C ARG A 112 12.47 -13.92 29.18
N LEU A 113 11.32 -13.44 29.65
CA LEU A 113 11.22 -12.89 31.00
C LEU A 113 11.76 -13.95 31.95
N TRP A 114 12.64 -13.53 32.85
CA TRP A 114 13.09 -14.41 33.92
C TRP A 114 11.87 -14.85 34.72
N THR A 115 11.58 -16.15 34.71
CA THR A 115 10.58 -16.77 35.57
C THR A 115 11.32 -17.38 36.76
N PRO A 116 11.09 -16.93 38.00
CA PRO A 116 11.66 -17.60 39.17
C PRO A 116 11.17 -19.06 39.22
N ALA A 117 12.07 -19.97 39.58
CA ALA A 117 11.67 -21.36 39.85
C ALA A 117 10.74 -21.38 41.07
N GLU A 118 9.66 -22.18 41.00
CA GLU A 118 8.78 -22.40 42.14
C GLU A 118 9.60 -22.86 43.36
N PRO A 119 9.35 -22.31 44.57
CA PRO A 119 9.97 -22.85 45.76
C PRO A 119 9.44 -24.26 45.97
N LEU A 120 10.37 -25.22 46.06
CA LEU A 120 10.07 -26.58 46.54
C LEU A 120 9.44 -26.45 47.92
N LEU A 121 8.14 -26.70 48.02
CA LEU A 121 7.46 -26.91 49.30
C LEU A 121 8.03 -28.19 49.92
N GLN A 122 8.70 -28.04 51.07
CA GLN A 122 9.06 -29.14 51.96
C GLN A 122 7.89 -29.48 52.88
#